data_AF-A0A3B9M4D5-F1
#
_entry.id   AF-A0A3B9M4D5-F1
#
_cell.length_a   1.000
_cell.length_b   1.000
_cell.length_c   1.000
_cell.angle_alpha   90.00
_cell.angle_beta   90.00
_cell.angle_gamma   90.00
#
_symmetry.space_group_name_H-M   'P 1'
#
loop_
_entity.id
_entity.type
_entity.pdbx_description
1 polymer ?
#
loop_
_entity_poly.entity_id
_entity_poly.type
_entity_poly.pdbx_seq_one_letter_code
_entity_poly.pdbx_strand_id
1 'polypeptide(L)'
;MYLAIENAYPWYNPQFTFFIQGNGSVPAKIQNVTFDINEDNDGLSNFIKVIDWKIYVDNPKSHGLPKEYRTIKPGDKSWDGLCQALKGIQIHKDGKVWVKVNAGIEQNGCGDSICPENATLKGIIKFDFVQWNRYEEQV
;
A
#
# COMPACT_ATOMS: atom_id res chain seq x y z
N MET A 1 -10.59 -2.81 -1.65
CA MET A 1 -9.96 -3.16 -2.94
C MET A 1 -9.45 -4.59 -2.83
N TYR A 2 -9.70 -5.43 -3.82
CA TYR A 2 -9.17 -6.81 -3.85
C TYR A 2 -7.83 -6.81 -4.57
N LEU A 3 -6.80 -7.37 -3.94
CA LEU A 3 -5.54 -7.70 -4.59
C LEU A 3 -5.54 -9.20 -4.85
N ALA A 4 -5.46 -9.60 -6.12
CA ALA A 4 -5.25 -10.98 -6.54
C ALA A 4 -3.86 -11.09 -7.16
N ILE A 5 -3.03 -12.00 -6.65
CA ILE A 5 -1.77 -12.38 -7.28
C ILE A 5 -1.98 -13.79 -7.82
N GLU A 6 -2.15 -13.91 -9.13
CA GLU A 6 -2.36 -15.17 -9.83
C GLU A 6 -1.06 -15.62 -10.52
N ASN A 7 -0.80 -16.93 -10.49
CA ASN A 7 0.28 -17.58 -11.24
C ASN A 7 1.70 -17.04 -10.94
N ALA A 8 2.02 -16.91 -9.65
CA ALA A 8 3.34 -16.50 -9.20
C ALA A 8 4.36 -17.63 -9.46
N TYR A 9 4.97 -17.64 -10.65
CA TYR A 9 6.12 -18.52 -10.92
C TYR A 9 7.33 -18.01 -10.11
N PRO A 10 8.21 -18.88 -9.57
CA PRO A 10 9.32 -18.47 -8.68
C PRO A 10 10.27 -17.41 -9.24
N TRP A 11 10.29 -17.22 -10.57
CA TRP A 11 11.13 -16.24 -11.27
C TRP A 11 10.40 -14.97 -11.69
N TYR A 12 9.10 -14.86 -11.40
CA TYR A 12 8.29 -13.71 -11.73
C TYR A 12 8.15 -12.78 -10.53
N ASN A 13 8.43 -11.50 -10.73
CA ASN A 13 8.20 -10.45 -9.74
C ASN A 13 6.86 -9.76 -10.04
N PRO A 14 5.73 -10.22 -9.45
CA PRO A 14 4.46 -9.54 -9.62
C PRO A 14 4.55 -8.11 -9.09
N GLN A 15 4.31 -7.16 -9.99
CA GLN A 15 4.20 -5.76 -9.67
C GLN A 15 2.75 -5.33 -9.80
N PHE A 16 2.24 -4.66 -8.78
CA PHE A 16 0.94 -4.02 -8.84
C PHE A 16 1.04 -2.56 -8.41
N THR A 17 0.15 -1.75 -8.97
CA THR A 17 0.05 -0.32 -8.67
C THR A 17 -1.40 0.00 -8.37
N PHE A 18 -1.63 0.74 -7.31
CA PHE A 18 -2.94 1.30 -7.00
C PHE A 18 -2.80 2.78 -6.70
N PHE A 19 -3.92 3.50 -6.79
CA PHE A 19 -3.95 4.93 -6.49
C PHE A 19 -5.14 5.27 -5.60
N ILE A 20 -4.94 6.26 -4.74
CA ILE A 20 -5.98 6.87 -3.91
C ILE A 20 -6.20 8.27 -4.44
N GLN A 21 -7.44 8.61 -4.79
CA GLN A 21 -7.79 9.90 -5.39
C GLN A 21 -8.77 10.65 -4.50
N GLY A 22 -8.43 11.90 -4.18
CA GLY A 22 -9.27 12.80 -3.39
C GLY A 22 -10.36 13.45 -4.23
N ASN A 23 -11.45 12.73 -4.50
CA ASN A 23 -12.61 13.32 -5.21
C ASN A 23 -13.54 14.12 -4.29
N GLY A 24 -13.27 14.12 -2.98
CA GLY A 24 -14.06 14.80 -1.97
C GLY A 24 -13.86 16.32 -1.98
N SER A 25 -14.84 17.04 -1.42
CA SER A 25 -14.76 18.50 -1.27
C SER A 25 -13.76 18.92 -0.20
N VAL A 26 -13.57 18.14 0.87
CA VAL A 26 -12.68 18.44 1.99
C VAL A 26 -11.48 17.48 1.99
N PRO A 27 -10.26 17.95 2.34
CA PRO A 27 -9.11 17.07 2.49
C PRO A 27 -9.35 15.97 3.53
N ALA A 28 -8.83 14.77 3.25
CA ALA A 28 -8.87 13.63 4.15
C ALA A 28 -7.45 13.22 4.53
N LYS A 29 -7.32 12.51 5.65
CA LYS A 29 -6.06 11.90 6.08
C LYS A 29 -6.26 10.40 6.21
N ILE A 30 -5.29 9.63 5.73
CA ILE A 30 -5.24 8.19 5.97
C ILE A 30 -4.95 7.99 7.46
N GLN A 31 -5.95 7.54 8.22
CA GLN A 31 -5.83 7.30 9.65
C GLN A 31 -5.19 5.94 9.92
N ASN A 32 -5.56 4.94 9.13
CA ASN A 32 -5.09 3.58 9.27
C ASN A 32 -5.11 2.87 7.91
N VAL A 33 -4.19 1.93 7.74
CA VAL A 33 -4.14 1.02 6.59
C VAL A 33 -3.86 -0.37 7.14
N THR A 34 -4.66 -1.35 6.73
CA THR A 34 -4.38 -2.76 7.03
C THR A 34 -4.31 -3.56 5.75
N PHE A 35 -3.46 -4.58 5.76
CA PHE A 35 -3.40 -5.60 4.74
C PHE A 35 -3.74 -6.94 5.39
N ASP A 36 -4.89 -7.49 5.04
CA ASP A 36 -5.35 -8.76 5.56
C ASP A 36 -5.32 -9.81 4.45
N ILE A 37 -4.67 -10.94 4.71
CA ILE A 37 -4.76 -12.12 3.84
C ILE A 37 -6.07 -12.83 4.17
N ASN A 38 -6.92 -13.01 3.17
CA ASN A 38 -8.23 -13.61 3.37
C ASN A 38 -8.40 -14.97 2.66
N GLU A 39 -7.49 -15.31 1.74
CA GLU A 39 -7.44 -16.64 1.10
C GLU A 39 -5.99 -17.00 0.78
N ASP A 40 -5.48 -18.07 1.40
CA ASP A 40 -4.15 -18.64 1.17
C ASP A 40 -4.15 -20.14 1.46
N ASN A 41 -4.84 -20.91 0.62
CA ASN A 41 -5.08 -22.33 0.88
C ASN A 41 -3.80 -23.18 0.82
N ASP A 42 -2.80 -22.73 0.07
CA ASP A 42 -1.57 -23.49 -0.22
C ASP A 42 -0.34 -22.92 0.51
N GLY A 43 -0.50 -21.87 1.31
CA GLY A 43 0.60 -21.24 2.07
C GLY A 43 1.55 -20.39 1.22
N LEU A 44 1.07 -19.86 0.09
CA LEU A 44 1.82 -19.00 -0.82
C LEU A 44 2.27 -17.69 -0.14
N SER A 45 1.56 -17.23 0.89
CA SER A 45 1.94 -16.03 1.65
C SER A 45 3.29 -16.14 2.35
N ASN A 46 3.74 -17.36 2.67
CA ASN A 46 5.05 -17.58 3.28
C ASN A 46 6.19 -17.20 2.33
N PHE A 47 5.96 -17.34 1.03
CA PHE A 47 6.93 -17.16 -0.05
C PHE A 47 6.83 -15.77 -0.69
N ILE A 48 5.65 -15.17 -0.75
CA ILE A 48 5.47 -13.82 -1.32
C ILE A 48 6.01 -12.78 -0.33
N LYS A 49 7.04 -12.06 -0.75
CA LYS A 49 7.63 -10.92 -0.02
C LYS A 49 7.46 -9.63 -0.80
N VAL A 50 7.35 -8.54 -0.07
CA VAL A 50 7.49 -7.20 -0.65
C VAL A 50 8.97 -6.96 -0.89
N ILE A 51 9.40 -6.89 -2.14
CA ILE A 51 10.79 -6.62 -2.52
C ILE A 51 11.09 -5.13 -2.37
N ASP A 52 10.13 -4.30 -2.80
CA ASP A 52 10.25 -2.85 -2.79
C ASP A 52 8.87 -2.20 -2.87
N TRP A 53 8.76 -0.95 -2.42
CA TRP A 53 7.57 -0.14 -2.64
C TRP A 53 7.93 1.34 -2.78
N LYS A 54 7.07 2.10 -3.44
CA LYS A 54 7.26 3.54 -3.61
C LYS A 54 5.92 4.25 -3.63
N ILE A 55 5.83 5.35 -2.88
CA ILE A 55 4.64 6.19 -2.80
C ILE A 55 4.94 7.53 -3.44
N TYR A 56 4.06 8.01 -4.30
CA TYR A 56 4.11 9.36 -4.85
C TYR A 56 2.87 10.11 -4.41
N VAL A 57 3.06 11.24 -3.74
CA VAL A 57 1.98 12.14 -3.35
C VAL A 57 2.02 13.34 -4.28
N ASP A 58 0.92 13.60 -4.96
CA ASP A 58 0.70 14.80 -5.77
C ASP A 58 -0.63 15.44 -5.35
N ASN A 59 -0.53 16.42 -4.48
CA ASN A 59 -1.64 17.11 -3.86
C ASN A 59 -1.64 18.58 -4.34
N PRO A 60 -2.67 19.05 -5.05
CA PRO A 60 -2.80 20.47 -5.37
C PRO A 60 -3.08 21.28 -4.10
N LYS A 61 -2.94 22.61 -4.16
CA LYS A 61 -3.36 23.48 -3.05
C LYS A 61 -4.87 23.33 -2.83
N SER A 62 -5.31 23.08 -1.60
CA SER A 62 -6.73 22.91 -1.27
C SER A 62 -7.03 23.27 0.18
N HIS A 63 -8.12 24.02 0.43
CA HIS A 63 -8.61 24.34 1.78
C HIS A 63 -7.53 24.86 2.76
N GLY A 64 -6.69 25.79 2.29
CA GLY A 64 -5.62 26.37 3.10
C GLY A 64 -4.38 25.49 3.26
N LEU A 65 -4.38 24.26 2.74
CA LEU A 65 -3.21 23.40 2.65
C LEU A 65 -2.39 23.76 1.40
N PRO A 66 -1.05 23.89 1.50
CA PRO A 66 -0.19 24.17 0.36
C PRO A 66 -0.19 23.01 -0.64
N LYS A 67 0.27 23.26 -1.86
CA LYS A 67 0.57 22.16 -2.79
C LYS A 67 1.64 21.27 -2.17
N GLU A 68 1.50 19.96 -2.30
CA GLU A 68 2.49 18.99 -1.87
C GLU A 68 2.83 18.04 -3.02
N TYR A 69 4.13 17.89 -3.28
CA TYR A 69 4.66 16.88 -4.19
C TYR A 69 5.84 16.20 -3.51
N ARG A 70 5.71 14.90 -3.19
CA ARG A 70 6.78 14.14 -2.56
C ARG A 70 6.79 12.69 -2.98
N THR A 71 7.97 12.11 -2.90
CA THR A 71 8.20 10.68 -3.09
C THR A 71 8.65 10.07 -1.78
N ILE A 72 7.96 9.03 -1.32
CA ILE A 72 8.34 8.24 -0.15
C ILE A 72 8.92 6.92 -0.65
N LYS A 73 10.13 6.62 -0.19
CA LYS A 73 10.87 5.38 -0.45
C LYS A 73 10.81 4.47 0.78
N PRO A 74 11.05 3.16 0.64
CA PRO A 74 10.97 2.26 1.78
C PRO A 74 12.09 2.51 2.78
N GLY A 75 11.71 2.67 4.04
CA GLY A 75 12.59 2.40 5.17
C GLY A 75 12.56 0.90 5.49
N ASP A 76 11.35 0.35 5.63
CA ASP A 76 11.08 -1.07 5.78
C ASP A 76 10.35 -1.62 4.54
N LYS A 77 10.91 -2.66 3.93
CA LYS A 77 10.43 -3.30 2.70
C LYS A 77 9.44 -4.44 3.03
N SER A 78 8.48 -4.15 3.89
CA SER A 78 7.45 -5.11 4.29
C SER A 78 6.06 -4.53 4.02
N TRP A 79 5.02 -5.38 4.12
CA TRP A 79 3.64 -4.91 4.09
C TRP A 79 3.33 -3.94 5.24
N ASP A 80 3.86 -4.21 6.44
CA ASP A 80 3.72 -3.34 7.59
C ASP A 80 4.44 -2.00 7.36
N GLY A 81 5.65 -2.04 6.82
CA GLY A 81 6.41 -0.85 6.43
C GLY A 81 5.66 0.04 5.44
N LEU A 82 5.01 -0.57 4.44
CA LEU A 82 4.15 0.14 3.50
C LEU A 82 2.92 0.74 4.20
N CYS A 83 2.23 -0.02 5.05
CA CYS A 83 1.04 0.46 5.77
C CYS A 83 1.37 1.64 6.70
N GLN A 84 2.51 1.56 7.42
CA GLN A 84 2.99 2.66 8.24
C GLN A 84 3.36 3.89 7.41
N ALA A 85 3.97 3.71 6.24
CA ALA A 85 4.33 4.83 5.36
C ALA A 85 3.12 5.53 4.73
N LEU A 86 2.02 4.81 4.52
CA LEU A 86 0.75 5.38 4.03
C LEU A 86 0.00 6.14 5.12
N LYS A 87 0.15 5.71 6.38
CA LYS A 87 -0.51 6.34 7.53
C LYS A 87 -0.11 7.80 7.67
N GLY A 88 -1.10 8.66 7.85
CA GLY A 88 -0.92 10.10 8.03
C GLY A 88 -0.79 10.89 6.73
N ILE A 89 -0.70 10.25 5.56
CA ILE A 89 -0.71 10.97 4.28
C ILE A 89 -2.05 11.70 4.13
N GLN A 90 -1.96 13.00 3.85
CA GLN A 90 -3.10 13.84 3.53
C GLN A 90 -3.44 13.69 2.04
N ILE A 91 -4.71 13.73 1.71
CA ILE A 91 -5.22 13.66 0.34
C ILE A 91 -6.08 14.88 0.14
N HIS A 92 -5.58 15.80 -0.69
CA HIS A 92 -6.29 17.03 -1.01
C HIS A 92 -7.38 16.76 -2.04
N LYS A 93 -8.33 17.70 -2.16
CA LYS A 93 -9.25 17.71 -3.31
C LYS A 93 -8.44 17.68 -4.62
N ASP A 94 -8.80 16.78 -5.52
CA ASP A 94 -8.15 16.47 -6.80
C ASP A 94 -6.71 15.93 -6.66
N GLY A 95 -6.26 15.63 -5.44
CA GLY A 95 -4.96 15.05 -5.15
C GLY A 95 -4.92 13.54 -5.40
N LYS A 96 -3.71 13.03 -5.66
CA LYS A 96 -3.45 11.62 -5.95
C LYS A 96 -2.29 11.09 -5.11
N VAL A 97 -2.50 9.91 -4.54
CA VAL A 97 -1.46 9.10 -3.91
C VAL A 97 -1.28 7.85 -4.74
N TRP A 98 -0.14 7.72 -5.41
CA TRP A 98 0.23 6.55 -6.20
C TRP A 98 1.08 5.62 -5.36
N VAL A 99 0.69 4.35 -5.30
CA VAL A 99 1.42 3.33 -4.56
C VAL A 99 1.83 2.25 -5.53
N LYS A 100 3.14 2.08 -5.68
CA LYS A 100 3.73 1.03 -6.49
C LYS A 100 4.37 0.01 -5.56
N VAL A 101 3.95 -1.24 -5.66
CA VAL A 101 4.50 -2.33 -4.85
C VAL A 101 5.11 -3.36 -5.80
N ASN A 102 6.33 -3.77 -5.48
CA ASN A 102 7.00 -4.87 -6.12
C ASN A 102 7.01 -6.05 -5.16
N ALA A 103 6.28 -7.10 -5.48
CA ALA A 103 6.31 -8.34 -4.74
C ALA A 103 7.08 -9.40 -5.54
N GLY A 104 7.59 -10.41 -4.85
CA GLY A 104 8.24 -11.55 -5.47
C GLY A 104 8.29 -12.75 -4.55
N ILE A 105 8.66 -13.89 -5.13
CA ILE A 105 8.83 -15.13 -4.38
C ILE A 105 10.26 -15.18 -3.83
N GLU A 106 10.38 -15.37 -2.52
CA GLU A 106 11.66 -15.63 -1.86
C GLU A 106 11.68 -17.07 -1.33
N GLN A 107 12.46 -17.93 -1.98
CA GLN A 107 12.55 -19.35 -1.62
C GLN A 107 13.58 -19.61 -0.52
N ASN A 108 14.62 -18.76 -0.43
CA ASN A 108 15.74 -18.93 0.50
C ASN A 108 15.35 -18.74 1.99
N GLY A 109 14.15 -18.23 2.28
CA GLY A 109 13.65 -17.98 3.63
C GLY A 109 12.76 -19.08 4.23
N CYS A 110 12.46 -20.15 3.49
CA CYS A 110 11.46 -21.15 3.87
C CYS A 110 12.02 -22.56 4.18
N GLY A 111 13.34 -22.67 4.38
CA GLY A 111 14.00 -23.96 4.63
C GLY A 111 13.88 -24.91 3.45
N ASP A 112 13.54 -26.17 3.69
CA ASP A 112 13.32 -27.19 2.65
C ASP A 112 11.97 -27.06 1.92
N SER A 113 11.16 -26.06 2.27
CA SER A 113 9.83 -25.87 1.69
C SER A 113 9.94 -25.29 0.28
N ILE A 114 9.28 -25.93 -0.68
CA ILE A 114 9.18 -25.45 -2.06
C ILE A 114 7.93 -24.57 -2.18
N CYS A 115 8.05 -23.44 -2.89
CA CYS A 115 6.91 -22.57 -3.18
C CYS A 115 5.81 -23.37 -3.91
N PRO A 116 4.54 -23.33 -3.45
CA PRO A 116 3.47 -24.12 -4.05
C PRO A 116 3.19 -23.68 -5.49
N GLU A 117 3.07 -24.66 -6.39
CA GLU A 117 2.68 -24.43 -7.78
C GLU A 117 1.14 -24.32 -7.91
N ASN A 118 0.66 -23.55 -8.88
CA ASN A 118 -0.78 -23.31 -9.12
C ASN A 118 -1.57 -22.78 -7.91
N ALA A 119 -0.87 -22.15 -6.95
CA ALA A 119 -1.48 -21.54 -5.78
C ALA A 119 -2.00 -20.12 -6.06
N THR A 120 -3.00 -19.71 -5.30
CA THR A 120 -3.56 -18.35 -5.34
C THR A 120 -3.54 -17.71 -3.96
N LEU A 121 -3.06 -16.47 -3.89
CA LEU A 121 -3.13 -15.63 -2.71
C LEU A 121 -4.10 -14.47 -2.97
N LYS A 122 -5.08 -14.28 -2.09
CA LYS A 122 -5.94 -13.09 -2.08
C LYS A 122 -5.74 -12.30 -0.80
N GLY A 123 -5.66 -10.99 -0.97
CA GLY A 123 -5.56 -10.04 0.12
C GLY A 123 -6.52 -8.87 -0.05
N ILE A 124 -6.88 -8.26 1.08
CA ILE A 124 -7.70 -7.07 1.15
C ILE A 124 -6.86 -5.95 1.75
N ILE A 125 -6.74 -4.84 1.03
CA ILE A 125 -6.23 -3.59 1.59
C ILE A 125 -7.42 -2.76 2.06
N LYS A 126 -7.43 -2.40 3.35
CA LYS A 126 -8.43 -1.53 3.96
C LYS A 126 -7.79 -0.19 4.31
N PHE A 127 -8.55 0.87 4.10
CA PHE A 127 -8.15 2.24 4.40
C PHE A 127 -9.22 2.89 5.27
N ASP A 128 -8.81 3.39 6.42
CA ASP A 128 -9.64 4.25 7.26
C ASP A 128 -9.23 5.69 7.02
N PHE A 129 -10.20 6.54 6.68
CA PHE A 129 -9.99 7.96 6.46
C PHE A 129 -10.68 8.77 7.54
N VAL A 130 -10.01 9.83 7.97
CA VAL A 130 -10.63 10.87 8.80
C VAL A 130 -10.61 12.18 8.03
N GLN A 131 -11.67 12.98 8.18
CA GLN A 131 -11.67 14.34 7.69
C GLN A 131 -10.49 15.09 8.31
N TRP A 132 -9.72 15.79 7.48
CA TRP A 132 -8.65 16.62 8.01
C TRP A 132 -9.24 17.95 8.49
N ASN A 133 -9.70 17.98 9.74
CA ASN A 133 -10.03 19.22 10.44
C ASN A 133 -8.72 19.83 10.94
N ARG A 134 -8.24 20.90 10.31
CA ARG A 134 -7.17 21.75 10.85
C ARG A 134 -7.43 21.91 12.36
N TYR A 135 -6.68 21.21 13.21
CA TYR A 135 -6.53 21.66 14.59
C TYR A 135 -5.65 22.89 14.43
N GLU A 136 -6.29 24.04 14.26
CA GLU A 136 -5.67 25.27 14.72
C GLU A 136 -5.47 25.04 16.21
N GLU A 137 -4.22 24.82 16.63
CA GLU A 137 -3.86 25.03 18.03
C GLU A 137 -4.30 26.45 18.36
N GLN A 138 -5.47 26.58 18.97
CA GLN A 138 -5.82 27.78 19.70
C GLN A 138 -4.95 27.80 20.95
N VAL A 139 -3.73 28.34 20.84
CA VAL A 139 -3.12 29.23 21.86
C VAL A 139 -2.12 30.16 21.19
#